data_AF-A0A060WNA6-F1
#
_entry.id   AF-A0A060WNA6-F1
#
_cell.length_a   1.000
_cell.length_b   1.000
_cell.length_c   1.000
_cell.angle_alpha   90.00
_cell.angle_beta   90.00
_cell.angle_gamma   90.00
#
_symmetry.space_group_name_H-M   'P 1'
#
loop_
_entity.id
_entity.type
_entity.pdbx_description
1 polymer ?
#
loop_
_entity_poly.entity_id
_entity_poly.type
_entity_poly.pdbx_seq_one_letter_code
_entity_poly.pdbx_strand_id
1 'polypeptide(L)'
;MLREGYKVFFDRLQEQQVPLLIFSAGLGDILEEVIRQNHVFHPNVHVISNYMDFDQSGVLRAFKGQLIHTFNKREGALLHAAHFRELKERPNVLLLGDSLGDLTMADGVAHTQHALTIGFLNDQVEERKESYVNSYDIVLVKDETMDVPNAILNYITTAPAK
;
A
#
# COMPACT_ATOMS: atom_id res chain seq x y z
N MET A 1 -15.04 -1.52 5.13
CA MET A 1 -14.86 -0.29 5.93
C MET A 1 -13.39 0.07 5.87
N LEU A 2 -13.03 1.34 5.65
CA LEU A 2 -11.64 1.80 5.68
C LEU A 2 -11.23 2.10 7.14
N ARG A 3 -9.94 1.97 7.46
CA ARG A 3 -9.40 2.29 8.80
C ARG A 3 -9.72 3.72 9.21
N GLU A 4 -9.96 3.95 10.49
CA GLU A 4 -10.23 5.31 11.00
C GLU A 4 -9.06 6.25 10.65
N GLY A 5 -9.37 7.49 10.24
CA GLY A 5 -8.34 8.44 9.82
C GLY A 5 -7.80 8.25 8.40
N TYR A 6 -8.36 7.32 7.60
CA TYR A 6 -7.94 7.12 6.20
C TYR A 6 -7.99 8.41 5.38
N LYS A 7 -9.04 9.23 5.53
CA LYS A 7 -9.22 10.41 4.69
C LYS A 7 -8.08 11.41 4.87
N VAL A 8 -7.66 11.63 6.13
CA VAL A 8 -6.52 12.48 6.47
C VAL A 8 -5.25 11.97 5.80
N PHE A 9 -5.02 10.65 5.82
CA PHE A 9 -3.86 10.04 5.19
C PHE A 9 -3.81 10.29 3.67
N PHE A 10 -4.90 9.97 2.97
CA PHE A 10 -4.98 10.13 1.52
C PHE A 10 -4.88 11.60 1.10
N ASP A 11 -5.62 12.49 1.78
CA ASP A 11 -5.62 13.92 1.45
C ASP A 11 -4.25 14.54 1.69
N ARG A 12 -3.58 14.20 2.80
CA ARG A 12 -2.25 14.72 3.12
C ARG A 12 -1.20 14.28 2.11
N LEU A 13 -1.24 13.03 1.66
CA LEU A 13 -0.34 12.54 0.61
C LEU A 13 -0.55 13.30 -0.70
N GLN A 14 -1.82 13.54 -1.07
CA GLN A 14 -2.15 14.29 -2.28
C GLN A 14 -1.70 15.76 -2.18
N GLU A 15 -1.96 16.43 -1.05
CA GLU A 15 -1.50 17.81 -0.79
C GLU A 15 0.01 17.97 -0.93
N GLN A 16 0.76 16.97 -0.45
CA GLN A 16 2.23 16.96 -0.47
C GLN A 16 2.81 16.34 -1.76
N GLN A 17 1.96 15.99 -2.72
CA GLN A 17 2.34 15.34 -3.98
C GLN A 17 3.24 14.11 -3.76
N VAL A 18 2.92 13.32 -2.74
CA VAL A 18 3.59 12.05 -2.44
C VAL A 18 2.87 10.95 -3.20
N PRO A 19 3.54 10.19 -4.09
CA PRO A 19 2.93 9.06 -4.77
C PRO A 19 2.48 7.99 -3.78
N LEU A 20 1.23 7.53 -3.89
CA LEU A 20 0.70 6.42 -3.12
C LEU A 20 0.54 5.21 -4.02
N LEU A 21 1.34 4.17 -3.81
CA LEU A 21 1.19 2.89 -4.50
C LEU A 21 0.43 1.90 -3.64
N ILE A 22 -0.79 1.55 -4.04
CA ILE A 22 -1.59 0.50 -3.42
C ILE A 22 -1.33 -0.80 -4.17
N PHE A 23 -0.65 -1.74 -3.51
CA PHE A 23 -0.33 -3.04 -4.10
C PHE A 23 -1.08 -4.17 -3.40
N SER A 24 -2.13 -4.66 -4.05
CA SER A 24 -3.12 -5.56 -3.47
C SER A 24 -3.20 -6.89 -4.21
N ALA A 25 -3.18 -8.00 -3.46
CA ALA A 25 -3.52 -9.33 -3.97
C ALA A 25 -5.04 -9.59 -4.09
N GLY A 26 -5.86 -8.56 -3.82
CA GLY A 26 -7.32 -8.62 -3.94
C GLY A 26 -7.81 -8.35 -5.37
N LEU A 27 -9.00 -7.76 -5.47
CA LEU A 27 -9.68 -7.42 -6.74
C LEU A 27 -9.56 -5.92 -7.02
N GLY A 28 -8.88 -5.56 -8.10
CA GLY A 28 -8.58 -4.16 -8.44
C GLY A 28 -9.82 -3.30 -8.66
N ASP A 29 -10.79 -3.79 -9.46
CA ASP A 29 -12.02 -3.07 -9.78
C ASP A 29 -12.83 -2.72 -8.53
N ILE A 30 -12.89 -3.64 -7.56
CA ILE A 30 -13.59 -3.44 -6.29
C ILE A 30 -12.83 -2.46 -5.40
N LEU A 31 -11.51 -2.60 -5.31
CA LEU A 31 -10.66 -1.70 -4.54
C LEU A 31 -10.83 -0.27 -5.01
N GLU A 32 -10.69 -0.03 -6.31
CA GLU A 32 -10.84 1.29 -6.91
C GLU A 32 -12.23 1.88 -6.64
N GLU A 33 -13.27 1.07 -6.76
CA GLU A 33 -14.63 1.54 -6.51
C GLU A 33 -14.84 1.94 -5.04
N VAL A 34 -14.26 1.19 -4.09
CA VAL A 34 -14.29 1.56 -2.67
C VAL A 34 -13.62 2.91 -2.43
N ILE A 35 -12.40 3.12 -2.92
CA ILE A 35 -11.68 4.39 -2.68
C ILE A 35 -12.29 5.56 -3.48
N ARG A 36 -12.93 5.30 -4.62
CA ARG A 36 -13.66 6.29 -5.42
C ARG A 36 -14.92 6.78 -4.70
N GLN A 37 -15.73 5.85 -4.17
CA GLN A 37 -16.93 6.20 -3.40
C GLN A 37 -16.61 6.92 -2.09
N ASN A 38 -15.41 6.71 -1.53
CA ASN A 38 -14.93 7.43 -0.35
C ASN A 38 -14.21 8.74 -0.70
N HIS A 39 -14.19 9.16 -1.98
CA HIS A 39 -13.59 10.41 -2.46
C HIS A 39 -12.09 10.57 -2.15
N VAL A 40 -11.36 9.46 -2.12
CA VAL A 40 -9.91 9.44 -1.83
C VAL A 40 -9.08 8.85 -2.97
N PHE A 41 -9.70 8.55 -4.12
CA PHE A 41 -8.98 8.13 -5.32
C PHE A 41 -8.37 9.33 -6.05
N HIS A 42 -7.35 9.91 -5.43
CA HIS A 42 -6.66 11.11 -5.91
C HIS A 42 -5.68 10.79 -7.07
N PRO A 43 -5.27 11.78 -7.88
CA PRO A 43 -4.33 11.57 -8.99
C PRO A 43 -2.96 10.99 -8.62
N ASN A 44 -2.49 11.18 -7.37
CA ASN A 44 -1.24 10.59 -6.86
C ASN A 44 -1.37 9.10 -6.48
N VAL A 45 -2.57 8.53 -6.55
CA VAL A 45 -2.82 7.13 -6.17
C VAL A 45 -2.67 6.23 -7.39
N HIS A 46 -1.83 5.21 -7.25
CA HIS A 46 -1.62 4.17 -8.24
C HIS A 46 -2.02 2.81 -7.64
N VAL A 47 -2.70 1.97 -8.43
CA VAL A 47 -3.17 0.67 -7.98
C VAL A 47 -2.54 -0.43 -8.83
N ILE A 48 -1.97 -1.43 -8.17
CA ILE A 48 -1.56 -2.70 -8.76
C ILE A 48 -2.38 -3.80 -8.07
N SER A 49 -3.20 -4.51 -8.84
CA SER A 49 -4.04 -5.59 -8.32
C SER A 49 -4.53 -6.54 -9.41
N ASN A 50 -5.32 -7.56 -9.04
CA ASN A 50 -5.95 -8.47 -10.00
C ASN A 50 -7.20 -7.80 -10.58
N TYR A 51 -7.12 -7.31 -11.80
CA TYR A 51 -8.25 -6.68 -12.50
C TYR A 51 -9.08 -7.72 -13.25
N MET A 52 -10.39 -7.56 -13.17
CA MET A 52 -11.36 -8.36 -13.88
C MET A 52 -11.28 -8.12 -15.39
N ASP A 53 -11.47 -9.20 -16.15
CA ASP A 53 -11.68 -9.17 -17.59
C ASP A 53 -13.15 -9.50 -17.86
N PHE A 54 -13.87 -8.55 -18.44
CA PHE A 54 -15.28 -8.65 -18.77
C PHE A 54 -15.45 -8.92 -20.26
N ASP A 55 -16.45 -9.71 -20.63
CA ASP A 55 -16.84 -9.88 -22.02
C ASP A 55 -17.61 -8.66 -22.57
N GLN A 56 -18.04 -8.74 -23.83
CA GLN A 56 -18.77 -7.65 -24.49
C GLN A 56 -20.13 -7.33 -23.86
N SER A 57 -20.68 -8.26 -23.06
CA SER A 57 -21.94 -8.08 -22.33
C SER A 57 -21.74 -7.54 -20.91
N GLY A 58 -20.49 -7.32 -20.49
CA GLY A 58 -20.15 -6.87 -19.15
C GLY A 58 -20.15 -7.99 -18.11
N VAL A 59 -20.10 -9.26 -18.53
CA VAL A 59 -20.02 -10.41 -17.62
C VAL A 59 -18.57 -10.77 -17.36
N LEU A 60 -18.22 -10.98 -16.08
CA LEU A 60 -16.88 -11.41 -15.67
C LEU A 60 -16.54 -12.76 -16.30
N ARG A 61 -15.43 -12.83 -17.03
CA ARG A 61 -14.95 -14.08 -17.65
C ARG A 61 -13.58 -14.55 -17.18
N ALA A 62 -12.71 -13.61 -16.77
CA ALA A 62 -11.34 -13.92 -16.37
C ALA A 62 -10.72 -12.78 -15.54
N PHE A 63 -9.43 -12.90 -15.24
CA PHE A 63 -8.60 -11.84 -14.68
C PHE A 63 -7.47 -11.49 -15.65
N LYS A 64 -7.10 -10.22 -15.69
CA LYS A 64 -6.06 -9.69 -16.58
C LYS A 64 -4.67 -9.91 -15.97
N GLY A 65 -3.68 -10.15 -16.83
CA GLY A 65 -2.28 -10.23 -16.43
C GLY A 65 -1.93 -11.48 -15.63
N GLN A 66 -0.82 -11.41 -14.90
CA GLN A 66 -0.39 -12.48 -14.00
C GLN A 66 -1.09 -12.35 -12.65
N LEU A 67 -1.44 -13.49 -12.05
CA LEU A 67 -2.06 -13.53 -10.73
C LEU A 67 -1.13 -12.93 -9.67
N ILE A 68 -1.66 -12.03 -8.87
CA ILE A 68 -1.03 -11.49 -7.67
C ILE A 68 -1.69 -12.17 -6.46
N HIS A 69 -0.90 -12.88 -5.69
CA HIS A 69 -1.29 -13.50 -4.42
C HIS A 69 -0.35 -13.03 -3.30
N THR A 70 -0.67 -13.38 -2.04
CA THR A 70 0.04 -12.90 -0.85
C THR A 70 1.55 -13.17 -0.85
N PHE A 71 2.04 -14.14 -1.63
CA PHE A 71 3.42 -14.60 -1.60
C PHE A 71 4.25 -14.26 -2.85
N ASN A 72 3.67 -13.63 -3.88
CA ASN A 72 4.42 -13.23 -5.09
C ASN A 72 4.42 -11.71 -5.32
N LYS A 73 4.13 -10.92 -4.29
CA LYS A 73 4.15 -9.46 -4.38
C LYS A 73 5.52 -8.94 -4.83
N ARG A 74 6.63 -9.57 -4.44
CA ARG A 74 7.96 -9.23 -4.96
C ARG A 74 8.04 -9.19 -6.49
N GLU A 75 7.50 -10.20 -7.16
CA GLU A 75 7.55 -10.30 -8.64
C GLU A 75 6.70 -9.21 -9.27
N GLY A 76 5.48 -9.00 -8.75
CA GLY A 76 4.63 -7.92 -9.22
C GLY A 76 5.24 -6.53 -8.95
N ALA A 77 5.94 -6.33 -7.83
CA ALA A 77 6.65 -5.08 -7.55
C ALA A 77 7.69 -4.80 -8.64
N LEU A 78 8.50 -5.79 -8.99
CA LEU A 78 9.56 -5.64 -10.00
C LEU A 78 8.99 -5.38 -11.41
N LEU A 79 7.93 -6.09 -11.79
CA LEU A 79 7.28 -5.94 -13.09
C LEU A 79 6.60 -4.57 -13.24
N HIS A 80 5.95 -4.09 -12.18
CA HIS A 80 5.09 -2.91 -12.26
C HIS A 80 5.76 -1.62 -11.80
N ALA A 81 6.67 -1.65 -10.82
CA ALA A 81 7.36 -0.44 -10.32
C ALA A 81 8.25 0.21 -11.38
N ALA A 82 8.77 -0.57 -12.33
CA ALA A 82 9.53 -0.05 -13.47
C ALA A 82 8.75 0.99 -14.31
N HIS A 83 7.42 0.94 -14.28
CA HIS A 83 6.54 1.85 -15.02
C HIS A 83 6.34 3.20 -14.32
N PHE A 84 6.51 3.27 -13.00
CA PHE A 84 6.33 4.51 -12.24
C PHE A 84 7.64 5.28 -12.14
N ARG A 85 7.95 6.07 -13.18
CA ARG A 85 9.14 6.93 -13.20
C ARG A 85 9.22 7.85 -11.98
N GLU A 86 8.06 8.30 -11.50
CA GLU A 86 7.93 9.18 -10.33
C GLU A 86 8.44 8.54 -9.03
N LEU A 87 8.51 7.21 -8.94
CA LEU A 87 9.05 6.50 -7.78
C LEU A 87 10.59 6.44 -7.79
N LYS A 88 11.23 6.56 -8.95
CA LYS A 88 12.69 6.40 -9.08
C LYS A 88 13.50 7.50 -8.39
N GLU A 89 12.88 8.66 -8.18
CA GLU A 89 13.52 9.82 -7.54
C GLU A 89 13.15 9.95 -6.05
N ARG A 90 12.48 8.94 -5.47
CA ARG A 90 11.98 8.96 -4.09
C ARG A 90 12.72 7.92 -3.25
N PRO A 91 13.83 8.29 -2.58
CA PRO A 91 14.68 7.34 -1.86
C PRO A 91 14.09 6.85 -0.52
N ASN A 92 13.02 7.48 -0.04
CA ASN A 92 12.42 7.20 1.25
C ASN A 92 11.04 6.56 1.07
N VAL A 93 10.83 5.41 1.70
CA VAL A 93 9.60 4.61 1.61
C VAL A 93 8.98 4.44 3.00
N LEU A 94 7.68 4.71 3.10
CA LEU A 94 6.84 4.26 4.22
C LEU A 94 6.00 3.09 3.71
N LEU A 95 6.27 1.88 4.19
CA LEU A 95 5.57 0.66 3.79
C LEU A 95 4.56 0.28 4.86
N LEU A 96 3.31 0.09 4.45
CA LEU A 96 2.22 -0.38 5.29
C LEU A 96 1.76 -1.76 4.79
N GLY A 97 1.74 -2.75 5.68
CA GLY A 97 1.32 -4.11 5.34
C GLY A 97 0.60 -4.79 6.51
N ASP A 98 -0.10 -5.88 6.24
CA ASP A 98 -0.79 -6.69 7.25
C ASP A 98 -0.34 -8.16 7.23
N SER A 99 0.49 -8.54 6.26
CA SER A 99 1.08 -9.87 6.12
C SER A 99 2.61 -9.80 5.99
N LEU A 100 3.31 -10.89 6.26
CA LEU A 100 4.77 -10.94 6.04
C LEU A 100 5.15 -10.83 4.54
N GLY A 101 4.26 -11.20 3.63
CA GLY A 101 4.49 -11.09 2.18
C GLY A 101 4.58 -9.64 1.71
N ASP A 102 3.99 -8.70 2.45
CA ASP A 102 3.95 -7.27 2.12
C ASP A 102 5.31 -6.59 2.26
N LEU A 103 6.22 -7.12 3.07
CA LEU A 103 7.57 -6.57 3.25
C LEU A 103 8.36 -6.50 1.95
N THR A 104 7.99 -7.32 0.96
CA THR A 104 8.62 -7.35 -0.36
C THR A 104 8.01 -6.38 -1.37
N MET A 105 6.99 -5.61 -1.00
CA MET A 105 6.33 -4.66 -1.92
C MET A 105 7.26 -3.52 -2.35
N ALA A 106 8.22 -3.15 -1.50
CA ALA A 106 9.19 -2.09 -1.81
C ALA A 106 10.35 -2.55 -2.71
N ASP A 107 10.49 -3.85 -2.97
CA ASP A 107 11.61 -4.39 -3.78
C ASP A 107 11.63 -3.84 -5.21
N GLY A 108 10.49 -3.36 -5.72
CA GLY A 108 10.38 -2.72 -7.03
C GLY A 108 10.85 -1.26 -7.05
N VAL A 109 11.00 -0.59 -5.90
CA VAL A 109 11.44 0.80 -5.83
C VAL A 109 12.94 0.87 -6.05
N ALA A 110 13.34 1.39 -7.21
CA ALA A 110 14.75 1.58 -7.53
C ALA A 110 15.36 2.62 -6.58
N HIS A 111 16.53 2.31 -6.01
CA HIS A 111 17.34 3.22 -5.18
C HIS A 111 16.73 3.62 -3.81
N THR A 112 15.92 2.76 -3.20
CA THR A 112 15.49 2.94 -1.80
C THR A 112 16.70 3.06 -0.86
N GLN A 113 16.82 4.21 -0.18
CA GLN A 113 17.85 4.47 0.83
C GLN A 113 17.32 4.20 2.24
N HIS A 114 16.08 4.59 2.49
CA HIS A 114 15.43 4.42 3.78
C HIS A 114 14.04 3.84 3.59
N ALA A 115 13.73 2.78 4.33
CA ALA A 115 12.40 2.20 4.41
C ALA A 115 11.99 2.11 5.87
N LEU A 116 10.80 2.62 6.19
CA LEU A 116 10.14 2.39 7.48
C LEU A 116 8.93 1.51 7.23
N THR A 117 8.84 0.39 7.94
CA THR A 117 7.80 -0.63 7.76
C THR A 117 6.85 -0.65 8.95
N ILE A 118 5.54 -0.63 8.67
CA ILE A 118 4.48 -0.73 9.67
C ILE A 118 3.60 -1.94 9.35
N GLY A 119 3.54 -2.88 10.29
CA GLY A 119 2.78 -4.11 10.19
C GLY A 119 1.52 -4.08 11.05
N PHE A 120 0.34 -4.22 10.44
CA PHE A 120 -0.92 -4.39 11.15
C PHE A 120 -1.13 -5.88 11.49
N LEU A 121 -0.97 -6.25 12.76
CA LEU A 121 -1.20 -7.61 13.24
C LEU A 121 -2.65 -7.73 13.76
N ASN A 122 -3.55 -8.17 12.88
CA ASN A 122 -5.00 -8.19 13.14
C ASN A 122 -5.49 -9.53 13.73
N ASP A 123 -4.94 -10.65 13.27
CA ASP A 123 -5.34 -12.01 13.63
C ASP A 123 -4.16 -12.83 14.16
N GLN A 124 -4.46 -13.94 14.87
CA GLN A 124 -3.47 -14.90 15.38
C GLN A 124 -2.29 -14.22 16.09
N VAL A 125 -2.63 -13.25 16.97
CA VAL A 125 -1.65 -12.35 17.58
C VAL A 125 -0.59 -13.15 18.34
N GLU A 126 -0.98 -14.10 19.18
CA GLU A 126 -0.04 -14.87 19.99
C GLU A 126 0.91 -15.70 19.11
N GLU A 127 0.41 -16.28 18.03
CA GLU A 127 1.20 -17.12 17.13
C GLU A 127 2.13 -16.31 16.20
N ARG A 128 1.70 -15.11 15.78
CA ARG A 128 2.40 -14.31 14.76
C ARG A 128 3.19 -13.14 15.32
N LYS A 129 3.01 -12.76 16.58
CA LYS A 129 3.67 -11.59 17.19
C LYS A 129 5.18 -11.62 17.05
N GLU A 130 5.81 -12.76 17.33
CA GLU A 130 7.27 -12.88 17.24
C GLU A 130 7.78 -12.63 15.81
N SER A 131 7.14 -13.23 14.80
CA SER A 131 7.56 -13.03 13.41
C SER A 131 7.34 -11.60 12.93
N TYR A 132 6.26 -10.94 13.36
CA TYR A 132 6.00 -9.54 13.01
C TYR A 132 7.02 -8.60 13.67
N VAL A 133 7.28 -8.76 14.96
CA VAL A 133 8.26 -7.92 15.69
C VAL A 133 9.67 -8.09 15.12
N ASN A 134 10.01 -9.28 14.64
CA ASN A 134 11.32 -9.53 14.03
C ASN A 134 11.43 -9.01 12.58
N SER A 135 10.33 -8.65 11.93
CA SER A 135 10.31 -8.32 10.50
C SER A 135 9.84 -6.90 10.17
N TYR A 136 8.97 -6.31 10.98
CA TYR A 136 8.46 -4.95 10.85
C TYR A 136 9.11 -4.02 11.88
N ASP A 137 9.39 -2.78 11.51
CA ASP A 137 9.95 -1.77 12.42
C ASP A 137 8.92 -1.35 13.48
N ILE A 138 7.64 -1.25 13.08
CA ILE A 138 6.51 -0.93 13.96
C ILE A 138 5.41 -1.96 13.76
N VAL A 139 4.94 -2.57 14.86
CA VAL A 139 3.82 -3.52 14.84
C VAL A 139 2.62 -2.94 15.57
N LEU A 140 1.49 -2.84 14.88
CA LEU A 140 0.21 -2.36 15.41
C LEU A 140 -0.73 -3.55 15.63
N VAL A 141 -0.96 -3.90 16.90
CA VAL A 141 -1.73 -5.09 17.27
C VAL A 141 -3.21 -4.74 17.43
N LYS A 142 -4.07 -5.33 16.60
CA LYS A 142 -5.53 -5.09 16.58
C LYS A 142 -5.92 -3.60 16.56
N ASP A 143 -5.07 -2.78 15.97
CA ASP A 143 -5.37 -1.38 15.70
C ASP A 143 -6.27 -1.34 14.46
N GLU A 144 -7.30 -0.49 14.44
CA GLU A 144 -8.22 -0.26 13.31
C GLU A 144 -8.10 1.18 12.74
N THR A 145 -7.06 1.91 13.12
CA THR A 145 -6.82 3.32 12.79
C THR A 145 -5.65 3.51 11.81
N MET A 146 -5.47 4.75 11.37
CA MET A 146 -4.31 5.29 10.65
C MET A 146 -3.52 6.29 11.51
N ASP A 147 -3.69 6.28 12.84
CA ASP A 147 -3.12 7.31 13.72
C ASP A 147 -1.59 7.33 13.68
N VAL A 148 -0.94 6.16 13.78
CA VAL A 148 0.52 6.07 13.72
C VAL A 148 1.06 6.47 12.33
N PRO A 149 0.55 5.94 11.20
CA PRO A 149 0.91 6.45 9.87
C PRO A 149 0.71 7.97 9.71
N ASN A 150 -0.42 8.51 10.17
CA ASN A 150 -0.72 9.94 10.08
C ASN A 150 0.22 10.77 10.94
N ALA A 151 0.57 10.32 12.15
CA ALA A 151 1.52 11.01 13.02
C ALA A 151 2.90 11.12 12.36
N ILE A 152 3.39 10.02 11.77
CA ILE A 152 4.66 9.99 11.03
C ILE A 152 4.59 10.93 9.83
N LEU A 153 3.54 10.83 9.01
CA LEU A 153 3.36 11.67 7.82
C LEU A 153 3.29 13.16 8.18
N ASN A 154 2.57 13.51 9.25
CA ASN A 154 2.50 14.88 9.73
C ASN A 154 3.87 15.38 10.20
N TYR A 155 4.63 14.58 10.95
CA TYR A 155 5.96 14.95 11.41
C TYR A 155 6.91 15.26 10.25
N ILE A 156 6.97 14.40 9.23
CA ILE A 156 7.91 14.57 8.10
C ILE A 156 7.48 15.65 7.10
N THR A 157 6.19 15.99 7.04
CA THR A 157 5.66 17.00 6.10
C THR A 157 5.46 18.38 6.72
N THR A 158 5.57 18.52 8.05
CA THR A 158 5.47 19.82 8.75
C THR A 158 6.82 20.38 9.18
N ALA A 159 7.88 19.56 9.19
CA ALA A 159 9.22 20.05 9.47
C ALA A 159 9.66 21.03 8.37
N PRO A 160 10.12 22.25 8.70
CA PRO A 160 10.71 23.13 7.71
C PRO A 160 11.92 22.42 7.07
N ALA A 161 12.01 22.44 5.74
CA ALA A 161 13.19 21.97 5.03
C ALA A 161 14.42 22.67 5.62
N LYS A 162 15.36 21.88 6.16
CA LYS A 162 16.63 22.39 6.67
C LYS A 162 17.52 22.88 5.54
#